data_AF-A0A482WXL5-F1
#
_entry.id   AF-A0A482WXL5-F1
#
_cell.length_a   1.000
_cell.length_b   1.000
_cell.length_c   1.000
_cell.angle_alpha   90.00
_cell.angle_beta   90.00
_cell.angle_gamma   90.00
#
_symmetry.space_group_name_H-M   'P 1'
#
loop_
_entity.id
_entity.type
_entity.pdbx_description
1 polymer ?
#
loop_
_entity_poly.entity_id
_entity_poly.type
_entity_poly.pdbx_seq_one_letter_code
_entity_poly.pdbx_strand_id
1 'polypeptide(L)'
;MAVGNFKALNISALEKYFFMDVPKLSLTIDGEAKCLKQQGVQYEIPQHFKPEIYELDRYQNVVKFGEKDFSKYFTILERVVWRCTGGMDAFYQIENEIVSRTEVSKFIFSSLSLMEYVYSISLEEGTGIRFREIKLFDVSTGRPIIKYNGEISYTDVFERSSTFSHAPNHKDISFKLSSKAVYRTFISTHGYDLRIGSLVKGPFAADLTQEPTSVDCTQEGIDYNTLNTEGLLDTKIKVKINKNGMTHAMKRVRPSDDYFTITRKRVWKCSKSSSVAFLRVVNELKISKLFGSWKLLMESKLLMV
;
A
#
# COMPACT_ATOMS: atom_id res chain seq x y z
N MET A 1 32.38 2.25 10.53
CA MET A 1 31.05 1.99 11.12
C MET A 1 31.21 2.04 12.62
N ALA A 2 30.33 2.72 13.34
CA ALA A 2 30.29 2.57 14.80
C ALA A 2 29.83 1.14 15.10
N VAL A 3 30.45 0.49 16.08
CA VAL A 3 30.09 -0.86 16.53
C VAL A 3 28.76 -0.76 17.28
N GLY A 4 27.65 -0.75 16.53
CA GLY A 4 26.30 -0.76 17.09
C GLY A 4 25.86 -2.17 17.50
N ASN A 5 24.92 -2.26 18.43
CA ASN A 5 24.26 -3.52 18.72
C ASN A 5 23.34 -3.89 17.55
N PHE A 6 23.68 -4.97 16.84
CA PHE A 6 22.88 -5.49 15.73
C PHE A 6 22.09 -6.72 16.15
N LYS A 7 20.85 -6.80 15.68
CA LYS A 7 20.03 -8.01 15.74
C LYS A 7 20.14 -8.74 14.40
N ALA A 8 20.06 -10.06 14.44
CA ALA A 8 20.11 -10.89 13.23
C ALA A 8 19.06 -11.99 13.29
N LEU A 9 18.41 -12.22 12.15
CA LEU A 9 17.57 -13.40 11.90
C LEU A 9 18.30 -14.28 10.88
N ASN A 10 18.69 -15.48 11.31
CA ASN A 10 19.22 -16.51 10.41
C ASN A 10 18.02 -17.26 9.82
N ILE A 11 17.98 -17.37 8.49
CA ILE A 11 16.80 -17.82 7.74
C ILE A 11 17.15 -19.04 6.88
N SER A 12 18.30 -19.02 6.20
CA SER A 12 18.81 -20.14 5.41
C SER A 12 20.34 -20.23 5.49
N ALA A 13 20.89 -21.36 5.05
CA ALA A 13 22.34 -21.63 5.06
C ALA A 13 23.09 -21.02 3.87
N LEU A 14 22.43 -20.29 2.97
CA LEU A 14 23.07 -19.70 1.79
C LEU A 14 23.82 -18.38 2.09
N GLU A 15 24.45 -17.81 1.06
CA GLU A 15 25.37 -16.66 1.19
C GLU A 15 24.72 -15.28 0.95
N LYS A 16 23.38 -15.15 0.97
CA LYS A 16 22.72 -13.85 0.73
C LYS A 16 22.37 -13.16 2.05
N TYR A 17 23.13 -12.11 2.33
CA TYR A 17 23.05 -11.31 3.55
C TYR A 17 22.46 -9.95 3.25
N PHE A 18 21.40 -9.60 3.96
CA PHE A 18 20.76 -8.29 3.86
C PHE A 18 20.91 -7.53 5.16
N PHE A 19 21.16 -6.24 5.05
CA PHE A 19 21.35 -5.33 6.18
C PHE A 19 20.41 -4.13 6.06
N MET A 20 19.86 -3.69 7.19
CA MET A 20 19.09 -2.44 7.28
C MET A 20 19.66 -1.55 8.36
N ASP A 21 20.01 -0.33 7.95
CA ASP A 21 20.64 0.66 8.82
C ASP A 21 19.66 1.77 9.21
N VAL A 22 20.02 2.49 10.26
CA VAL A 22 19.33 3.69 10.71
C VAL A 22 20.14 4.93 10.31
N PRO A 23 19.50 6.03 9.91
CA PRO A 23 20.21 7.26 9.57
C PRO A 23 21.09 7.79 10.72
N LYS A 24 22.23 8.40 10.36
CA LYS A 24 23.26 8.86 11.32
C LYS A 24 22.91 10.11 12.13
N LEU A 25 21.96 10.92 11.67
CA LEU A 25 21.53 12.17 12.31
C LEU A 25 20.15 11.95 12.88
N SER A 26 20.01 12.14 14.19
CA SER A 26 18.85 11.62 14.89
C SER A 26 18.37 12.56 15.98
N LEU A 27 17.07 12.82 15.98
CA LEU A 27 16.37 13.50 17.07
C LEU A 27 15.70 12.46 17.98
N THR A 28 15.52 12.84 19.24
CA THR A 28 14.67 12.14 20.21
C THR A 28 13.53 13.08 20.57
N ILE A 29 12.30 12.58 20.55
CA ILE A 29 11.10 13.35 20.92
C ILE A 29 10.46 12.67 22.14
N ASP A 30 9.99 13.48 23.08
CA ASP A 30 9.29 13.02 24.28
C ASP A 30 7.88 13.65 24.36
N GLY A 31 6.93 12.98 25.02
CA GLY A 31 5.57 13.48 25.26
C GLY A 31 4.47 12.72 24.52
N GLU A 32 3.20 13.11 24.67
CA GLU A 32 2.06 12.47 23.99
C GLU A 32 1.85 13.01 22.57
N ALA A 33 1.52 12.12 21.62
CA ALA A 33 1.20 12.50 20.25
C ALA A 33 -0.14 11.94 19.79
N LYS A 34 -0.81 12.72 18.95
CA LYS A 34 -2.00 12.34 18.20
C LYS A 34 -1.63 12.17 16.74
N CYS A 35 -1.82 10.97 16.21
CA CYS A 35 -1.49 10.63 14.83
C CYS A 35 -2.75 10.51 13.96
N LEU A 36 -2.75 11.24 12.84
CA LEU A 36 -3.78 11.20 11.82
C LEU A 36 -3.25 10.55 10.56
N LYS A 37 -3.93 9.49 10.11
CA LYS A 37 -3.58 8.76 8.90
C LYS A 37 -3.71 9.67 7.68
N GLN A 38 -2.65 9.76 6.89
CA GLN A 38 -2.64 10.51 5.64
C GLN A 38 -3.12 9.61 4.50
N GLN A 39 -4.14 10.07 3.76
CA GLN A 39 -4.64 9.38 2.57
C GLN A 39 -3.94 9.89 1.30
N GLY A 40 -3.80 9.05 0.29
CA GLY A 40 -3.32 9.47 -1.04
C GLY A 40 -1.80 9.67 -1.20
N VAL A 41 -1.02 9.67 -0.11
CA VAL A 41 0.41 10.07 -0.15
C VAL A 41 1.33 9.04 -0.83
N GLN A 42 0.84 7.88 -1.29
CA GLN A 42 1.73 6.78 -1.72
C GLN A 42 2.73 7.08 -2.86
N TYR A 43 2.50 8.12 -3.69
CA TYR A 43 3.29 8.36 -4.91
C TYR A 43 4.21 9.59 -4.87
N GLU A 44 3.87 10.61 -4.09
CA GLU A 44 4.68 11.85 -3.95
C GLU A 44 5.53 11.84 -2.68
N ILE A 45 5.76 10.64 -2.13
CA ILE A 45 6.57 10.49 -0.95
C ILE A 45 8.04 10.82 -1.28
N PRO A 46 8.68 11.70 -0.49
CA PRO A 46 10.09 11.95 -0.59
C PRO A 46 10.91 10.65 -0.60
N GLN A 47 11.97 10.59 -1.42
CA GLN A 47 12.79 9.38 -1.55
C GLN A 47 13.34 8.89 -0.20
N HIS A 48 13.59 9.79 0.75
CA HIS A 48 14.13 9.44 2.07
C HIS A 48 13.16 8.64 2.97
N PHE A 49 11.88 8.57 2.63
CA PHE A 49 10.90 7.72 3.34
C PHE A 49 10.92 6.26 2.88
N LYS A 50 11.68 5.94 1.82
CA LYS A 50 11.83 4.56 1.35
C LYS A 50 12.68 3.76 2.36
N PRO A 51 12.41 2.45 2.51
CA PRO A 51 13.29 1.56 3.27
C PRO A 51 14.70 1.59 2.70
N GLU A 52 15.70 1.62 3.57
CA GLU A 52 17.12 1.57 3.17
C GLU A 52 17.64 0.18 3.47
N ILE A 53 17.65 -0.67 2.45
CA ILE A 53 18.15 -2.03 2.54
C ILE A 53 19.46 -2.11 1.75
N TYR A 54 20.40 -2.85 2.31
CA TYR A 54 21.75 -3.04 1.78
C TYR A 54 22.01 -4.53 1.60
N GLU A 55 22.79 -4.90 0.59
CA GLU A 55 23.38 -6.24 0.44
C GLU A 55 24.74 -6.25 1.14
N LEU A 56 25.05 -7.31 1.87
CA LEU A 56 26.43 -7.58 2.28
C LEU A 56 27.00 -8.60 1.30
N ASP A 57 28.07 -8.22 0.61
CA ASP A 57 28.78 -9.15 -0.26
C ASP A 57 29.54 -10.22 0.54
N ARG A 58 30.21 -11.15 -0.15
CA ARG A 58 31.02 -12.21 0.46
C ARG A 58 32.15 -11.70 1.37
N TYR A 59 32.56 -10.44 1.19
CA TYR A 59 33.61 -9.78 1.96
C TYR A 59 33.04 -8.82 3.01
N GLN A 60 31.73 -8.87 3.26
CA GLN A 60 31.00 -8.00 4.19
C GLN A 60 31.02 -6.51 3.80
N ASN A 61 31.28 -6.20 2.52
CA ASN A 61 31.11 -4.84 2.03
C ASN A 61 29.62 -4.52 1.90
N VAL A 62 29.23 -3.34 2.38
CA VAL A 62 27.86 -2.84 2.33
C VAL A 62 27.59 -2.23 0.94
N VAL A 63 26.74 -2.88 0.16
CA VAL A 63 26.28 -2.38 -1.14
C VAL A 63 24.86 -1.82 -0.97
N LYS A 64 24.70 -0.50 -1.13
CA LYS A 64 23.37 0.13 -1.09
C LYS A 64 22.59 -0.24 -2.34
N PHE A 65 21.38 -0.77 -2.18
CA PHE A 65 20.50 -0.97 -3.33
C PHE A 65 20.09 0.38 -3.92
N GLY A 66 20.31 0.53 -5.22
CA GLY A 66 19.65 1.57 -5.99
C GLY A 66 18.14 1.35 -6.01
N GLU A 67 17.37 2.39 -6.28
CA GLU A 67 15.91 2.31 -6.37
C GLU A 67 15.43 1.25 -7.38
N LYS A 68 16.18 1.09 -8.48
CA LYS A 68 15.91 0.08 -9.51
C LYS A 68 16.11 -1.35 -8.98
N ASP A 69 17.09 -1.54 -8.11
CA ASP A 69 17.45 -2.85 -7.59
C ASP A 69 16.57 -3.29 -6.43
N PHE A 70 16.10 -2.35 -5.59
CA PHE A 70 15.17 -2.67 -4.49
C PHE A 70 14.02 -3.55 -4.96
N SER A 71 13.43 -3.21 -6.11
CA SER A 71 12.26 -3.91 -6.66
C SER A 71 12.54 -5.34 -7.15
N LYS A 72 13.82 -5.70 -7.34
CA LYS A 72 14.26 -7.06 -7.69
C LYS A 72 14.23 -7.96 -6.46
N TYR A 73 14.65 -7.45 -5.30
CA TYR A 73 14.79 -8.23 -4.08
C TYR A 73 13.60 -8.11 -3.13
N PHE A 74 12.89 -6.97 -3.14
CA PHE A 74 11.83 -6.67 -2.19
C PHE A 74 10.60 -6.07 -2.85
N THR A 75 9.45 -6.27 -2.20
CA THR A 75 8.18 -5.62 -2.53
C THR A 75 7.62 -4.99 -1.26
N ILE A 76 7.18 -3.74 -1.37
CA ILE A 76 6.43 -3.07 -0.30
C ILE A 76 4.96 -3.46 -0.48
N LEU A 77 4.47 -4.31 0.42
CA LEU A 77 3.09 -4.78 0.45
C LEU A 77 2.16 -3.64 0.84
N GLU A 78 2.51 -2.99 1.95
CA GLU A 78 1.73 -1.92 2.53
C GLU A 78 2.63 -0.76 2.92
N ARG A 79 2.10 0.45 2.74
CA ARG A 79 2.66 1.65 3.34
C ARG A 79 1.57 2.48 3.96
N VAL A 80 1.74 2.80 5.24
CA VAL A 80 0.89 3.74 5.98
C VAL A 80 1.73 4.96 6.34
N VAL A 81 1.19 6.14 6.09
CA VAL A 81 1.81 7.40 6.51
C VAL A 81 0.87 8.04 7.50
N TRP A 82 1.35 8.27 8.70
CA TRP A 82 0.68 9.03 9.74
C TRP A 82 1.35 10.39 9.85
N ARG A 83 0.54 11.43 10.03
CA ARG A 83 1.01 12.74 10.46
C ARG A 83 0.65 12.89 11.92
N CYS A 84 1.67 13.02 12.75
CA CYS A 84 1.57 13.06 14.19
C CYS A 84 1.84 14.47 14.70
N THR A 85 1.06 14.89 15.70
CA THR A 85 1.21 16.17 16.39
C THR A 85 1.27 15.89 17.88
N GLY A 86 2.35 16.27 18.54
CA GLY A 86 2.57 16.05 19.97
C GLY A 86 3.69 16.93 20.52
N GLY A 87 3.48 17.54 21.68
CA GLY A 87 4.41 18.55 22.22
C GLY A 87 4.49 19.81 21.34
N MET A 88 5.72 20.25 21.01
CA MET A 88 5.97 21.44 20.18
C MET A 88 6.11 21.15 18.68
N ASP A 89 6.27 19.88 18.27
CA ASP A 89 6.66 19.53 16.90
C ASP A 89 5.69 18.53 16.24
N ALA A 90 5.64 18.58 14.91
CA ALA A 90 4.92 17.61 14.09
C ALA A 90 5.91 16.65 13.42
N PHE A 91 5.57 15.38 13.35
CA PHE A 91 6.39 14.36 12.70
C PHE A 91 5.53 13.43 11.83
N TYR A 92 6.14 12.82 10.82
CA TYR A 92 5.58 11.71 10.07
C TYR A 92 6.00 10.39 10.71
N GLN A 93 5.05 9.48 10.90
CA GLN A 93 5.32 8.07 11.16
C GLN A 93 4.98 7.26 9.91
N ILE A 94 5.94 6.50 9.42
CA ILE A 94 5.85 5.78 8.15
C ILE A 94 6.07 4.32 8.43
N GLU A 95 5.02 3.55 8.18
CA GLU A 95 5.04 2.11 8.35
C GLU A 95 5.16 1.48 6.99
N ASN A 96 6.20 0.66 6.79
CA ASN A 96 6.41 -0.10 5.58
C ASN A 96 6.34 -1.58 5.91
N GLU A 97 5.38 -2.27 5.30
CA GLU A 97 5.36 -3.73 5.31
C GLU A 97 6.01 -4.25 4.04
N ILE A 98 7.07 -5.04 4.21
CA ILE A 98 7.98 -5.43 3.14
C ILE A 98 8.11 -6.94 3.13
N VAL A 99 8.15 -7.50 1.92
CA VAL A 99 8.39 -8.92 1.67
C VAL A 99 9.55 -9.10 0.70
N SER A 100 10.41 -10.09 0.93
CA SER A 100 11.44 -10.46 -0.04
C SER A 100 10.84 -11.24 -1.20
N ARG A 101 11.44 -11.07 -2.37
CA ARG A 101 11.13 -11.76 -3.62
C ARG A 101 12.13 -12.85 -3.94
N THR A 102 13.30 -12.76 -3.34
CA THR A 102 14.39 -13.72 -3.44
C THR A 102 14.59 -14.39 -2.10
N GLU A 103 15.25 -15.54 -2.13
CA GLU A 103 15.76 -16.16 -0.91
C GLU A 103 16.66 -15.20 -0.13
N VAL A 104 16.52 -15.22 1.19
CA VAL A 104 17.32 -14.45 2.13
C VAL A 104 17.91 -15.43 3.12
N SER A 105 19.23 -15.43 3.26
CA SER A 105 19.91 -16.34 4.16
C SER A 105 20.03 -15.76 5.56
N LYS A 106 20.34 -14.47 5.64
CA LYS A 106 20.43 -13.75 6.91
C LYS A 106 20.00 -12.31 6.73
N PHE A 107 19.20 -11.85 7.68
CA PHE A 107 18.70 -10.49 7.74
C PHE A 107 19.20 -9.82 9.02
N ILE A 108 19.99 -8.77 8.86
CA ILE A 108 20.63 -8.03 9.95
C ILE A 108 19.99 -6.65 10.01
N PHE A 109 19.65 -6.20 11.21
CA PHE A 109 19.10 -4.85 11.40
C PHE A 109 19.64 -4.23 12.68
N SER A 110 19.79 -2.90 12.65
CA SER A 110 20.21 -2.13 13.81
C SER A 110 19.18 -2.24 14.95
N SER A 111 19.63 -2.29 16.20
CA SER A 111 18.73 -2.21 17.36
C SER A 111 17.97 -0.88 17.44
N LEU A 112 18.45 0.14 16.73
CA LEU A 112 17.80 1.44 16.61
C LEU A 112 16.68 1.45 15.58
N SER A 113 16.61 0.43 14.71
CA SER A 113 15.50 0.31 13.75
C SER A 113 14.24 -0.11 14.48
N LEU A 114 13.16 0.65 14.32
CA LEU A 114 11.87 0.32 14.90
C LEU A 114 11.19 -0.74 14.05
N MET A 115 11.49 -2.01 14.33
CA MET A 115 10.83 -3.16 13.73
C MET A 115 9.63 -3.57 14.58
N GLU A 116 8.44 -3.60 13.99
CA GLU A 116 7.25 -4.15 14.64
C GLU A 116 7.34 -5.68 14.65
N TYR A 117 7.70 -6.28 13.51
CA TYR A 117 7.95 -7.71 13.39
C TYR A 117 8.94 -8.03 12.27
N VAL A 118 9.59 -9.18 12.37
CA VAL A 118 10.44 -9.78 11.34
C VAL A 118 10.28 -11.30 11.44
N TYR A 119 9.92 -11.97 10.34
CA TYR A 119 9.82 -13.43 10.30
C TYR A 119 10.13 -13.99 8.90
N SER A 120 10.46 -15.28 8.86
CA SER A 120 10.73 -16.01 7.63
C SER A 120 9.43 -16.42 6.92
N ILE A 121 9.44 -16.42 5.59
CA ILE A 121 8.34 -16.92 4.77
C ILE A 121 8.83 -17.95 3.77
N SER A 122 7.97 -18.88 3.35
CA SER A 122 8.30 -19.81 2.27
C SER A 122 8.09 -19.14 0.92
N LEU A 123 9.10 -19.25 0.05
CA LEU A 123 9.10 -18.84 -1.34
C LEU A 123 9.26 -20.09 -2.23
N GLU A 124 8.96 -19.97 -3.52
CA GLU A 124 9.17 -21.09 -4.46
C GLU A 124 10.63 -21.52 -4.56
N GLU A 125 11.55 -20.55 -4.50
CA GLU A 125 13.01 -20.78 -4.65
C GLU A 125 13.73 -20.97 -3.30
N GLY A 126 13.03 -20.94 -2.16
CA GLY A 126 13.67 -21.06 -0.84
C GLY A 126 12.92 -20.33 0.27
N THR A 127 13.65 -19.77 1.22
CA THR A 127 13.07 -19.03 2.35
C THR A 127 13.33 -17.53 2.21
N GLY A 128 12.26 -16.74 2.27
CA GLY A 128 12.31 -15.28 2.26
C GLY A 128 12.07 -14.67 3.63
N ILE A 129 11.86 -13.35 3.65
CA ILE A 129 11.48 -12.60 4.85
C ILE A 129 10.26 -11.74 4.61
N ARG A 130 9.49 -11.53 5.69
CA ARG A 130 8.48 -10.49 5.79
C ARG A 130 8.71 -9.71 7.07
N PHE A 131 8.66 -8.39 6.99
CA PHE A 131 8.89 -7.52 8.11
C PHE A 131 8.09 -6.22 7.98
N ARG A 132 7.86 -5.56 9.12
CA ARG A 132 7.26 -4.24 9.17
C ARG A 132 8.17 -3.28 9.92
N GLU A 133 8.61 -2.26 9.19
CA GLU A 133 9.49 -1.19 9.68
C GLU A 133 8.66 0.06 9.92
N ILE A 134 8.94 0.74 11.04
CA ILE A 134 8.40 2.05 11.38
C ILE A 134 9.54 3.06 11.28
N LYS A 135 9.35 4.15 10.52
CA LYS A 135 10.27 5.27 10.45
C LYS A 135 9.59 6.55 10.90
N LEU A 136 10.30 7.35 11.68
CA LEU A 136 9.81 8.65 12.15
C LEU A 136 10.62 9.76 11.48
N PHE A 137 9.96 10.81 11.02
CA PHE A 137 10.59 11.95 10.35
C PHE A 137 10.01 13.26 10.86
N ASP A 138 10.86 14.21 11.21
CA ASP A 138 10.46 15.56 11.53
C ASP A 138 9.82 16.24 10.30
N VAL A 139 8.62 16.80 10.44
CA VAL A 139 7.87 17.38 9.31
C VAL A 139 8.57 18.62 8.75
N SER A 140 9.23 19.40 9.60
CA SER A 140 9.81 20.70 9.23
C SER A 140 11.14 20.56 8.48
N THR A 141 11.98 19.62 8.92
CA THR A 141 13.34 19.42 8.42
C THR A 141 13.48 18.19 7.53
N GLY A 142 12.50 17.27 7.55
CA GLY A 142 12.60 15.96 6.90
C GLY A 142 13.65 15.04 7.52
N ARG A 143 14.21 15.40 8.68
CA ARG A 143 15.25 14.61 9.35
C ARG A 143 14.64 13.41 10.08
N PRO A 144 15.33 12.27 10.09
CA PRO A 144 14.85 11.09 10.79
C PRO A 144 14.94 11.24 12.31
N ILE A 145 13.93 10.68 13.00
CA ILE A 145 13.83 10.60 14.46
C ILE A 145 14.06 9.13 14.83
N ILE A 146 15.02 8.85 15.70
CA ILE A 146 15.38 7.46 16.06
C ILE A 146 14.56 6.90 17.21
N LYS A 147 14.03 7.79 18.04
CA LYS A 147 13.37 7.42 19.27
C LYS A 147 12.28 8.42 19.61
N TYR A 148 11.13 7.86 19.95
CA TYR A 148 10.00 8.60 20.48
C TYR A 148 9.69 8.00 21.86
N ASN A 149 9.83 8.77 22.93
CA ASN A 149 9.48 8.34 24.28
C ASN A 149 8.16 8.99 24.70
N GLY A 150 7.06 8.32 24.40
CA GLY A 150 5.75 8.78 24.82
C GLY A 150 4.63 7.91 24.29
N GLU A 151 3.41 8.28 24.65
CA GLU A 151 2.21 7.58 24.18
C GLU A 151 1.76 8.16 22.84
N ILE A 152 1.57 7.28 21.86
CA ILE A 152 1.00 7.63 20.56
C ILE A 152 -0.44 7.17 20.52
N SER A 153 -1.35 8.13 20.40
CA SER A 153 -2.76 7.86 20.14
C SER A 153 -3.03 7.95 18.64
N TYR A 154 -3.57 6.88 18.07
CA TYR A 154 -3.91 6.81 16.66
C TYR A 154 -5.37 7.16 16.48
N THR A 155 -5.65 8.14 15.64
CA THR A 155 -6.99 8.41 15.14
C THR A 155 -7.00 7.99 13.67
N ASP A 156 -7.55 6.81 13.39
CA ASP A 156 -7.95 6.50 12.03
C ASP A 156 -8.99 7.53 11.62
N VAL A 157 -8.73 8.25 10.52
CA VAL A 157 -9.78 9.03 9.85
C VAL A 157 -10.81 7.99 9.43
N PHE A 158 -11.89 7.89 10.20
CA PHE A 158 -12.83 6.78 10.27
C PHE A 158 -12.77 5.87 9.04
N GLU A 159 -12.30 4.63 9.23
CA GLU A 159 -12.73 3.54 8.38
C GLU A 159 -14.23 3.36 8.64
N ARG A 160 -15.06 4.23 8.05
CA ARG A 160 -16.49 3.97 7.93
C ARG A 160 -16.57 2.74 7.05
N SER A 161 -16.62 1.57 7.70
CA SER A 161 -17.25 0.39 7.16
C SER A 161 -18.63 0.83 6.71
N SER A 162 -18.80 1.10 5.43
CA SER A 162 -20.13 1.27 4.86
C SER A 162 -20.82 -0.08 5.03
N THR A 163 -21.66 -0.22 6.06
CA THR A 163 -22.64 -1.30 6.12
C THR A 163 -23.65 -1.01 5.04
N PHE A 164 -23.41 -1.58 3.87
CA PHE A 164 -24.33 -1.48 2.76
C PHE A 164 -25.51 -2.41 3.06
N SER A 165 -26.62 -1.83 3.49
CA SER A 165 -27.90 -2.53 3.63
C SER A 165 -28.56 -2.60 2.24
N HIS A 166 -28.43 -3.73 1.58
CA HIS A 166 -29.21 -4.01 0.38
C HIS A 166 -30.66 -4.39 0.74
N ALA A 167 -31.61 -4.02 -0.13
CA ALA A 167 -32.88 -4.73 -0.20
C ALA A 167 -32.60 -6.24 -0.38
N PRO A 168 -33.43 -7.16 0.18
CA PRO A 168 -33.10 -8.56 0.47
C PRO A 168 -32.62 -9.46 -0.70
N ASN A 169 -32.52 -8.95 -1.93
CA ASN A 169 -32.19 -9.74 -3.14
C ASN A 169 -30.89 -9.32 -3.85
N HIS A 170 -30.07 -8.43 -3.26
CA HIS A 170 -28.79 -8.02 -3.87
C HIS A 170 -27.59 -8.62 -3.15
N LYS A 171 -26.90 -9.53 -3.82
CA LYS A 171 -25.55 -9.97 -3.47
C LYS A 171 -24.57 -8.89 -3.88
N ASP A 172 -24.18 -8.05 -2.95
CA ASP A 172 -23.00 -7.19 -3.09
C ASP A 172 -21.96 -7.72 -2.11
N ILE A 173 -20.72 -7.76 -2.55
CA ILE A 173 -19.64 -8.35 -1.77
C ILE A 173 -19.36 -7.38 -0.63
N SER A 174 -19.58 -7.81 0.61
CA SER A 174 -19.06 -7.11 1.78
C SER A 174 -17.54 -7.19 1.71
N PHE A 175 -16.93 -6.16 1.14
CA PHE A 175 -15.51 -5.95 1.26
C PHE A 175 -15.28 -4.82 2.27
N LYS A 176 -14.52 -5.12 3.32
CA LYS A 176 -13.81 -4.09 4.07
C LYS A 176 -12.66 -3.64 3.18
N LEU A 177 -12.93 -2.75 2.23
CA LEU A 177 -11.82 -1.96 1.72
C LEU A 177 -11.39 -1.15 2.91
N SER A 178 -10.22 -1.48 3.44
CA SER A 178 -9.57 -0.53 4.32
C SER A 178 -9.57 0.82 3.61
N SER A 179 -9.67 1.92 4.34
CA SER A 179 -9.53 3.31 3.85
C SER A 179 -8.36 3.55 2.88
N LYS A 180 -7.44 2.58 2.78
CA LYS A 180 -6.44 2.38 1.74
C LYS A 180 -7.14 2.13 0.40
N ALA A 181 -7.43 3.21 -0.33
CA ALA A 181 -8.09 3.24 -1.64
C ALA A 181 -7.41 2.43 -2.78
N VAL A 182 -6.36 1.69 -2.47
CA VAL A 182 -5.71 0.72 -3.33
C VAL A 182 -5.41 -0.55 -2.52
N TYR A 183 -6.22 -1.58 -2.68
CA TYR A 183 -5.90 -2.92 -2.20
C TYR A 183 -4.68 -3.44 -2.95
N ARG A 184 -3.72 -4.04 -2.21
CA ARG A 184 -2.53 -4.68 -2.75
C ARG A 184 -2.39 -6.07 -2.15
N THR A 185 -2.08 -7.06 -2.97
CA THR A 185 -1.74 -8.39 -2.50
C THR A 185 -0.56 -8.95 -3.26
N PHE A 186 0.36 -9.58 -2.52
CA PHE A 186 1.51 -10.28 -3.08
C PHE A 186 1.11 -11.72 -3.38
N ILE A 187 1.19 -12.08 -4.65
CA ILE A 187 0.72 -13.38 -5.14
C ILE A 187 1.85 -14.40 -5.18
N SER A 188 3.06 -14.02 -5.65
CA SER A 188 4.20 -14.93 -5.74
C SER A 188 5.55 -14.20 -5.95
N THR A 189 6.66 -14.94 -5.84
CA THR A 189 8.03 -14.48 -6.15
C THR A 189 8.23 -14.13 -7.63
N HIS A 190 7.68 -14.97 -8.51
CA HIS A 190 7.58 -14.75 -9.95
C HIS A 190 6.73 -13.53 -10.31
N GLY A 191 5.97 -13.04 -9.33
CA GLY A 191 5.49 -11.68 -9.23
C GLY A 191 4.09 -11.54 -9.79
N TYR A 192 3.15 -11.12 -8.92
CA TYR A 192 2.03 -10.23 -9.24
C TYR A 192 1.67 -9.44 -7.98
N ASP A 193 1.71 -8.11 -8.06
CA ASP A 193 1.14 -7.18 -7.09
C ASP A 193 -0.22 -6.75 -7.68
N LEU A 194 -1.30 -7.37 -7.21
CA LEU A 194 -2.63 -7.04 -7.68
C LEU A 194 -3.08 -5.76 -6.98
N ARG A 195 -3.10 -4.66 -7.74
CA ARG A 195 -3.57 -3.36 -7.28
C ARG A 195 -5.00 -3.11 -7.75
N ILE A 196 -5.93 -3.05 -6.81
CA ILE A 196 -7.34 -2.79 -7.08
C ILE A 196 -7.75 -1.51 -6.35
N GLY A 197 -8.45 -0.63 -7.06
CA GLY A 197 -8.93 0.65 -6.51
C GLY A 197 -8.31 1.88 -7.19
N SER A 198 -8.76 3.05 -6.77
CA SER A 198 -8.27 4.36 -7.23
C SER A 198 -8.00 5.25 -6.03
N LEU A 199 -6.93 6.06 -6.10
CA LEU A 199 -6.65 7.05 -5.07
C LEU A 199 -7.87 7.95 -4.80
N VAL A 200 -8.19 8.14 -3.52
CA VAL A 200 -9.10 9.21 -3.10
C VAL A 200 -8.41 10.53 -3.40
N LYS A 201 -9.03 11.36 -4.25
CA LYS A 201 -8.46 12.65 -4.69
C LYS A 201 -8.61 13.78 -3.66
N GLY A 202 -9.32 13.54 -2.57
CA GLY A 202 -9.50 14.51 -1.49
C GLY A 202 -10.63 14.11 -0.54
N PRO A 203 -10.72 14.75 0.64
CA PRO A 203 -11.84 14.57 1.54
C PRO A 203 -13.14 14.97 0.86
N PHE A 204 -14.23 14.30 1.23
CA PHE A 204 -15.57 14.62 0.77
C PHE A 204 -16.00 15.96 1.39
N ALA A 205 -15.70 17.05 0.68
CA ALA A 205 -15.94 18.45 1.03
C ALA A 205 -15.30 18.91 2.36
N ALA A 206 -14.26 19.75 2.25
CA ALA A 206 -13.58 20.38 3.39
C ALA A 206 -14.50 21.28 4.27
N ASP A 207 -15.70 21.60 3.78
CA ASP A 207 -16.65 22.55 4.38
C ASP A 207 -17.89 21.89 4.99
N LEU A 208 -18.02 20.56 4.91
CA LEU A 208 -19.09 19.86 5.61
C LEU A 208 -18.65 19.62 7.05
N THR A 209 -19.21 20.42 7.98
CA THR A 209 -19.06 20.22 9.43
C THR A 209 -19.49 18.82 9.88
N GLN A 210 -20.21 18.08 9.05
CA GLN A 210 -20.52 16.67 9.20
C GLN A 210 -20.42 15.93 7.86
N GLU A 211 -19.45 15.02 7.73
CA GLU A 211 -19.38 14.09 6.60
C GLU A 211 -20.68 13.29 6.48
N PRO A 212 -21.26 13.17 5.27
CA PRO A 212 -22.47 12.40 5.10
C PRO A 212 -22.39 10.98 5.60
N THR A 213 -23.39 10.58 6.38
CA THR A 213 -23.57 9.18 6.81
C THR A 213 -24.22 8.33 5.72
N SER A 214 -24.99 8.93 4.81
CA SER A 214 -25.62 8.26 3.66
C SER A 214 -25.62 9.16 2.42
N VAL A 215 -25.74 8.51 1.26
CA VAL A 215 -25.84 9.11 -0.09
C VAL A 215 -26.85 8.29 -0.88
N ASP A 216 -27.76 8.95 -1.59
CA ASP A 216 -28.75 8.26 -2.41
C ASP A 216 -28.17 8.00 -3.79
N CYS A 217 -28.22 6.75 -4.24
CA CYS A 217 -27.67 6.33 -5.53
C CYS A 217 -28.77 5.71 -6.38
N THR A 218 -29.03 6.28 -7.56
CA THR A 218 -29.99 5.72 -8.52
C THR A 218 -29.26 5.17 -9.75
N GLN A 219 -29.69 3.99 -10.17
CA GLN A 219 -29.27 3.37 -11.43
C GLN A 219 -30.25 3.82 -12.54
N GLU A 220 -30.41 5.12 -12.74
CA GLU A 220 -31.19 5.58 -13.89
C GLU A 220 -30.44 5.22 -15.17
N GLY A 221 -31.16 4.93 -16.27
CA GLY A 221 -30.77 4.24 -17.51
C GLY A 221 -29.60 4.85 -18.30
N ILE A 222 -28.51 5.13 -17.62
CA ILE A 222 -27.29 5.68 -18.11
C ILE A 222 -26.49 4.51 -18.65
N ASP A 223 -26.37 4.47 -19.98
CA ASP A 223 -25.53 3.50 -20.63
C ASP A 223 -24.06 3.75 -20.24
N TYR A 224 -23.40 2.69 -19.75
CA TYR A 224 -22.01 2.74 -19.33
C TYR A 224 -21.11 3.24 -20.46
N ASN A 225 -21.35 2.80 -21.69
CA ASN A 225 -20.48 3.15 -22.82
C ASN A 225 -20.61 4.63 -23.18
N THR A 226 -21.81 5.19 -23.04
CA THR A 226 -22.10 6.61 -23.23
C THR A 226 -21.34 7.49 -22.22
N LEU A 227 -21.23 7.08 -20.95
CA LEU A 227 -20.41 7.80 -19.97
C LEU A 227 -18.91 7.52 -20.06
N ASN A 228 -18.52 6.41 -20.70
CA ASN A 228 -17.16 5.92 -20.75
C ASN A 228 -16.51 6.14 -22.12
N THR A 229 -16.89 7.20 -22.83
CA THR A 229 -16.36 7.55 -24.16
C THR A 229 -14.83 7.64 -24.19
N GLU A 230 -14.22 8.09 -23.08
CA GLU A 230 -12.76 8.22 -22.93
C GLU A 230 -12.11 7.11 -22.08
N GLY A 231 -12.86 6.08 -21.68
CA GLY A 231 -12.33 5.01 -20.81
C GLY A 231 -12.06 5.46 -19.37
N LEU A 232 -12.70 6.54 -18.90
CA LEU A 232 -12.53 7.09 -17.54
C LEU A 232 -13.07 6.13 -16.46
N LEU A 233 -14.15 5.42 -16.77
CA LEU A 233 -14.83 4.46 -15.89
C LEU A 233 -14.19 3.05 -15.94
N ASP A 234 -13.26 2.81 -16.87
CA ASP A 234 -12.59 1.50 -17.01
C ASP A 234 -11.71 1.18 -15.80
N THR A 235 -11.88 0.01 -15.19
CA THR A 235 -10.95 -0.48 -14.17
C THR A 235 -9.54 -0.54 -14.74
N LYS A 236 -8.62 0.24 -14.15
CA LYS A 236 -7.22 0.30 -14.59
C LYS A 236 -6.44 -0.77 -13.85
N ILE A 237 -6.33 -1.96 -14.44
CA ILE A 237 -5.50 -3.03 -13.88
C ILE A 237 -4.07 -2.81 -14.35
N LYS A 238 -3.13 -2.73 -13.42
CA LYS A 238 -1.70 -2.72 -13.70
C LYS A 238 -1.10 -4.00 -13.17
N VAL A 239 -0.47 -4.77 -14.05
CA VAL A 239 0.19 -6.02 -13.68
C VAL A 239 1.69 -5.80 -13.80
N LYS A 240 2.42 -6.14 -12.73
CA LYS A 240 3.88 -6.15 -12.73
C LYS A 240 4.32 -7.51 -13.25
N ILE A 241 4.89 -7.55 -14.45
CA ILE A 241 5.32 -8.81 -15.08
C ILE A 241 6.82 -9.00 -14.85
N ASN A 242 7.20 -10.16 -14.34
CA ASN A 242 8.59 -10.59 -14.31
C ASN A 242 8.88 -11.35 -15.62
N LYS A 243 9.76 -10.80 -16.46
CA LYS A 243 10.24 -11.48 -17.66
C LYS A 243 11.74 -11.65 -17.53
N ASN A 244 12.21 -12.90 -17.50
CA ASN A 244 13.62 -13.26 -17.39
C ASN A 244 14.31 -12.74 -16.11
N GLY A 245 13.64 -12.82 -14.95
CA GLY A 245 14.22 -12.45 -13.66
C GLY A 245 14.39 -10.93 -13.44
N MET A 246 14.02 -10.11 -14.41
CA MET A 246 14.07 -8.65 -14.30
C MET A 246 12.66 -8.06 -14.35
N THR A 247 12.40 -7.19 -13.38
CA THR A 247 11.07 -6.63 -13.17
C THR A 247 10.89 -5.39 -14.03
N HIS A 248 10.52 -5.59 -15.30
CA HIS A 248 10.70 -4.54 -16.30
C HIS A 248 9.51 -3.64 -16.61
N ALA A 249 8.26 -3.99 -16.30
CA ALA A 249 7.15 -3.12 -16.67
C ALA A 249 5.89 -3.30 -15.82
N MET A 250 5.29 -2.18 -15.43
CA MET A 250 3.86 -2.15 -15.15
C MET A 250 3.13 -2.13 -16.49
N LYS A 251 2.54 -3.25 -16.91
CA LYS A 251 1.65 -3.27 -18.07
C LYS A 251 0.25 -2.90 -17.62
N ARG A 252 -0.36 -1.90 -18.27
CA ARG A 252 -1.81 -1.68 -18.16
C ARG A 252 -2.49 -2.83 -18.89
N VAL A 253 -3.25 -3.62 -18.17
CA VAL A 253 -4.00 -4.74 -18.72
C VAL A 253 -5.37 -4.25 -19.18
N ARG A 254 -5.67 -4.52 -20.45
CA ARG A 254 -6.96 -4.27 -21.06
C ARG A 254 -7.81 -5.55 -20.96
N PRO A 255 -9.14 -5.46 -20.98
CA PRO A 255 -10.01 -6.64 -21.02
C PRO A 255 -9.69 -7.59 -22.18
N SER A 256 -9.10 -7.08 -23.26
CA SER A 256 -8.67 -7.85 -24.44
C SER A 256 -7.38 -8.65 -24.25
N ASP A 257 -6.67 -8.50 -23.13
CA ASP A 257 -5.39 -9.18 -22.87
C ASP A 257 -5.58 -10.58 -22.21
N ASP A 258 -6.79 -11.15 -22.21
CA ASP A 258 -7.17 -12.46 -21.63
C ASP A 258 -6.94 -12.68 -20.13
N TYR A 259 -6.37 -11.73 -19.39
CA TYR A 259 -6.14 -11.91 -17.95
C TYR A 259 -7.46 -11.88 -17.17
N PHE A 260 -8.40 -11.03 -17.58
CA PHE A 260 -9.71 -10.92 -17.00
C PHE A 260 -10.73 -10.51 -18.05
N THR A 261 -11.98 -10.88 -17.80
CA THR A 261 -13.14 -10.42 -18.55
C THR A 261 -14.04 -9.61 -17.62
N ILE A 262 -14.62 -8.54 -18.13
CA ILE A 262 -15.61 -7.79 -17.38
C ILE A 262 -16.95 -8.47 -17.62
N THR A 263 -17.50 -9.13 -16.60
CA THR A 263 -18.78 -9.85 -16.69
C THR A 263 -19.96 -8.93 -16.50
N ARG A 264 -19.77 -7.83 -15.77
CA ARG A 264 -20.83 -6.83 -15.54
C ARG A 264 -20.26 -5.44 -15.36
N LYS A 265 -20.98 -4.46 -15.87
CA LYS A 265 -20.69 -3.03 -15.70
C LYS A 265 -21.97 -2.35 -15.25
N ARG A 266 -21.88 -1.55 -14.20
CA ARG A 266 -23.01 -0.78 -13.69
C ARG A 266 -22.53 0.59 -13.24
N VAL A 267 -23.32 1.61 -13.50
CA VAL A 267 -23.08 2.99 -13.05
C VAL A 267 -24.30 3.45 -12.28
N TRP A 268 -24.08 4.11 -11.16
CA TRP A 268 -25.10 4.79 -10.39
C TRP A 268 -24.70 6.25 -10.28
N LYS A 269 -25.70 7.13 -10.39
CA LYS A 269 -25.54 8.52 -10.04
C LYS A 269 -25.89 8.65 -8.57
N CYS A 270 -24.92 9.07 -7.77
CA CYS A 270 -25.09 9.27 -6.35
C CYS A 270 -25.14 10.77 -6.06
N SER A 271 -26.10 11.19 -5.26
CA SER A 271 -26.23 12.57 -4.81
C SER A 271 -26.76 12.62 -3.39
N LYS A 272 -26.26 13.57 -2.60
CA LYS A 272 -26.87 13.90 -1.30
C LYS A 272 -27.56 15.27 -1.32
N SER A 273 -27.02 16.19 -2.10
CA SER A 273 -27.51 17.54 -2.30
C SER A 273 -27.20 17.96 -3.73
N SER A 274 -27.76 19.10 -4.17
CA SER A 274 -27.39 19.71 -5.45
C SER A 274 -25.89 20.03 -5.56
N SER A 275 -25.22 20.24 -4.43
CA SER A 275 -23.80 20.56 -4.35
C SER A 275 -22.87 19.35 -4.33
N VAL A 276 -23.39 18.13 -4.10
CA VAL A 276 -22.55 16.94 -4.07
C VAL A 276 -23.17 15.79 -4.85
N ALA A 277 -22.60 15.56 -6.03
CA ALA A 277 -22.93 14.46 -6.90
C ALA A 277 -21.65 13.74 -7.35
N PHE A 278 -21.75 12.42 -7.55
CA PHE A 278 -20.66 11.61 -8.10
C PHE A 278 -21.22 10.37 -8.78
N LEU A 279 -20.39 9.71 -9.58
CA LEU A 279 -20.70 8.43 -10.19
C LEU A 279 -20.08 7.30 -9.34
N ARG A 280 -20.91 6.34 -8.93
CA ARG A 280 -20.45 5.03 -8.46
C ARG A 280 -20.37 4.10 -9.67
N VAL A 281 -19.21 3.51 -9.91
CA VAL A 281 -18.98 2.57 -11.01
C VAL A 281 -18.63 1.22 -10.42
N VAL A 282 -19.43 0.19 -10.69
CA VAL A 282 -19.13 -1.19 -10.27
C VAL A 282 -18.84 -2.01 -11.52
N ASN A 283 -17.62 -2.55 -11.59
CA ASN A 283 -17.19 -3.47 -12.63
C ASN A 283 -16.98 -4.84 -11.99
N GLU A 284 -17.81 -5.83 -12.36
CA GLU A 284 -17.60 -7.23 -11.96
C GLU A 284 -16.62 -7.87 -12.94
N LEU A 285 -15.57 -8.50 -12.40
CA LEU A 285 -14.46 -9.04 -13.15
C LEU A 285 -14.36 -10.55 -12.93
N LYS A 286 -14.24 -11.32 -14.01
CA LYS A 286 -13.90 -12.75 -13.99
C LYS A 286 -12.48 -12.92 -14.51
N ILE A 287 -11.60 -13.44 -13.68
CA ILE A 287 -10.20 -13.73 -14.05
C ILE A 287 -10.21 -14.99 -14.93
N SER A 288 -9.65 -14.89 -16.13
CA SER A 288 -9.72 -15.95 -17.16
C SER A 288 -8.42 -16.74 -17.28
N LYS A 289 -7.27 -16.08 -17.08
CA LYS A 289 -5.96 -16.72 -16.97
C LYS A 289 -5.48 -16.60 -15.52
N LEU A 290 -5.50 -17.72 -14.82
CA LEU A 290 -4.99 -17.84 -13.47
C LEU A 290 -3.46 -17.93 -13.50
N PHE A 291 -2.78 -17.06 -12.77
CA PHE A 291 -1.40 -17.28 -12.38
C PHE A 291 -1.39 -18.27 -11.20
N GLY A 292 -1.67 -19.55 -11.46
CA GLY A 292 -1.90 -20.52 -10.40
C GLY A 292 -3.27 -20.38 -9.71
N SER A 293 -3.78 -21.47 -9.15
CA SER A 293 -5.16 -21.67 -8.72
C SER A 293 -5.59 -20.78 -7.55
N TRP A 294 -6.25 -19.65 -7.83
CA TRP A 294 -6.93 -18.82 -6.82
C TRP A 294 -8.18 -18.14 -7.37
N LYS A 295 -9.15 -17.87 -6.50
CA LYS A 295 -10.40 -17.17 -6.83
C LYS A 295 -10.41 -15.82 -6.12
N LEU A 296 -10.34 -14.73 -6.88
CA LEU A 296 -10.32 -13.36 -6.34
C LEU A 296 -11.55 -12.59 -6.83
N LEU A 297 -12.20 -11.88 -5.90
CA LEU A 297 -13.38 -11.03 -6.10
C LEU A 297 -12.94 -9.56 -6.10
N MET A 298 -13.49 -8.74 -7.01
CA MET A 298 -13.00 -7.39 -7.35
C MET A 298 -14.05 -6.26 -7.15
N GLU A 299 -13.57 -5.01 -7.29
CA GLU A 299 -14.04 -3.78 -6.62
C GLU A 299 -14.45 -2.64 -7.60
N SER A 300 -15.16 -1.64 -7.06
CA SER A 300 -15.79 -0.48 -7.70
C SER A 300 -14.95 0.81 -7.69
N LYS A 301 -15.10 1.68 -8.70
CA LYS A 301 -14.57 3.05 -8.73
C LYS A 301 -15.58 4.09 -8.25
N LEU A 302 -15.10 5.16 -7.60
CA LEU A 302 -15.82 6.41 -7.40
C LEU A 302 -15.24 7.46 -8.37
N LEU A 303 -16.05 8.06 -9.23
CA LEU A 303 -15.65 9.19 -10.07
C LEU A 303 -16.46 10.42 -9.65
N MET A 304 -15.81 11.41 -9.05
CA MET A 304 -16.42 12.72 -8.80
C MET A 304 -16.37 13.52 -10.11
N VAL A 305 -17.52 14.06 -10.53
CA VAL A 305 -17.68 14.95 -11.69
C VAL A 305 -17.90 16.36 -11.17
#